data_AF-A0A1W2EA22-F1
#
_entry.id   AF-A0A1W2EA22-F1
#
_cell.length_a   1.000
_cell.length_b   1.000
_cell.length_c   1.000
_cell.angle_alpha   90.00
_cell.angle_beta   90.00
_cell.angle_gamma   90.00
#
_symmetry.space_group_name_H-M   'P 1'
#
loop_
_entity.id
_entity.type
_entity.pdbx_description
1 polymer ?
#
loop_
_entity_poly.entity_id
_entity_poly.type
_entity_poly.pdbx_seq_one_letter_code
_entity_poly.pdbx_strand_id
1 'polypeptide(L)'
;MGEEVQRFPKSETRTIGAHLVTRNCNSYHRLNGISGDDAMVGRVADVVELSDDERRFLEGQVRRHKAPRSLSDRCRMVLLCADGLPSKEVAAQLGVHEHTVGKWRRRFVKDRIEGLTDEYRPGRPRTVSDEQVAEVIERTLNTRPKDATHWSIRSTATATGLSHTTIRRIWTAFGLQPHRSETFKLSTDPLFVDKVQDIVGLYLSPPNRAIVLCVDEKSQIQALDREQPVLPMAAGVAERRTHTYIRNGTTSLFAALDIATGAVIGKCYKRHRATEFLDFLKQIDRQMPAGPEVHIVMDNYATHKTPKIKAWLARRPHWHVHFTPTSASWINQVERWFAELTRKQLQRGVHRSVAELEADIAAFIAAHNENPKPYKWVKSADEILASVKRFCQRTQQTLCGEL
;
A
#
# COMPACT_ATOMS: atom_id res chain seq x y z
N MET A 1 -37.58 9.23 -41.45
CA MET A 1 -36.33 10.01 -41.67
C MET A 1 -35.68 10.22 -40.32
N GLY A 2 -34.57 9.63 -39.93
CA GLY A 2 -33.72 8.58 -40.49
C GLY A 2 -32.96 7.98 -39.29
N GLU A 3 -32.72 6.68 -39.36
CA GLU A 3 -31.99 5.89 -38.37
C GLU A 3 -30.51 6.32 -38.32
N GLU A 4 -29.90 6.35 -37.12
CA GLU A 4 -28.48 6.03 -37.01
C GLU A 4 -28.16 5.35 -35.68
N VAL A 5 -27.94 4.04 -35.79
CA VAL A 5 -27.51 3.11 -34.74
C VAL A 5 -25.99 3.21 -34.63
N GLN A 6 -25.45 3.73 -33.52
CA GLN A 6 -24.02 3.63 -33.24
C GLN A 6 -23.70 2.47 -32.29
N ARG A 7 -22.98 1.51 -32.87
CA ARG A 7 -22.47 0.28 -32.26
C ARG A 7 -21.32 0.56 -31.29
N PHE A 8 -21.26 -0.26 -30.24
CA PHE A 8 -20.14 -0.41 -29.31
C PHE A 8 -18.80 -0.71 -29.99
N PRO A 9 -17.66 -0.16 -29.50
CA PRO A 9 -16.36 -0.79 -29.69
C PRO A 9 -16.05 -1.73 -28.50
N LYS A 10 -15.85 -3.01 -28.83
CA LYS A 10 -15.15 -3.99 -27.99
C LYS A 10 -13.66 -3.61 -27.95
N SER A 11 -13.08 -3.38 -26.77
CA SER A 11 -11.62 -3.28 -26.58
C SER A 11 -11.14 -4.57 -25.91
N GLU A 12 -10.70 -5.55 -26.69
CA GLU A 12 -9.30 -5.79 -27.08
C GLU A 12 -8.42 -6.29 -25.93
N THR A 13 -8.54 -7.60 -25.71
CA THR A 13 -7.53 -8.48 -25.12
C THR A 13 -6.24 -8.38 -25.94
N ARG A 14 -5.16 -7.87 -25.33
CA ARG A 14 -3.82 -7.87 -25.93
C ARG A 14 -3.28 -9.30 -26.00
N THR A 15 -3.49 -9.95 -27.13
CA THR A 15 -2.78 -11.15 -27.53
C THR A 15 -1.43 -10.74 -28.13
N ILE A 16 -0.34 -10.95 -27.40
CA ILE A 16 1.03 -10.80 -27.95
C ILE A 16 1.36 -12.10 -28.69
N GLY A 17 1.05 -12.13 -29.99
CA GLY A 17 1.50 -13.17 -30.91
C GLY A 17 2.96 -12.92 -31.30
N ALA A 18 3.88 -13.76 -30.80
CA ALA A 18 5.24 -13.79 -31.31
C ALA A 18 5.27 -14.65 -32.59
N HIS A 19 5.55 -14.01 -33.72
CA HIS A 19 5.76 -14.67 -35.00
C HIS A 19 6.89 -15.70 -34.92
N LEU A 20 6.57 -16.95 -35.25
CA LEU A 20 7.52 -17.97 -35.64
C LEU A 20 8.26 -17.52 -36.91
N VAL A 21 9.58 -17.42 -36.84
CA VAL A 21 10.45 -17.68 -37.99
C VAL A 21 11.24 -18.94 -37.66
N THR A 22 10.74 -20.06 -38.14
CA THR A 22 11.46 -21.32 -38.25
C THR A 22 12.61 -21.15 -39.25
N ARG A 23 13.86 -21.33 -38.79
CA ARG A 23 14.94 -21.71 -39.70
C ARG A 23 15.54 -23.03 -39.25
N ASN A 24 15.29 -24.02 -40.12
CA ASN A 24 15.85 -25.36 -40.12
C ASN A 24 17.35 -25.33 -39.84
N CYS A 25 17.77 -26.12 -38.86
CA CYS A 25 19.14 -26.55 -38.72
C CYS A 25 19.18 -27.98 -39.27
N ASN A 26 19.77 -28.19 -40.44
CA ASN A 26 19.95 -29.52 -40.99
C ASN A 26 21.36 -29.74 -41.54
N SER A 27 21.90 -30.90 -41.15
CA SER A 27 22.88 -31.76 -41.84
C SER A 27 24.26 -31.20 -42.19
N TYR A 28 25.24 -31.61 -41.38
CA TYR A 28 26.62 -31.85 -41.79
C TYR A 28 26.66 -32.97 -42.84
N HIS A 29 27.05 -32.65 -44.07
CA HIS A 29 27.53 -33.63 -45.05
C HIS A 29 28.99 -33.32 -45.41
N ARG A 30 29.86 -34.30 -45.14
CA ARG A 30 31.22 -34.40 -45.68
C ARG A 30 31.14 -34.71 -47.17
N LEU A 31 31.86 -33.95 -47.99
CA LEU A 31 32.45 -34.43 -49.24
C LEU A 31 33.87 -33.89 -49.36
N ASN A 32 34.79 -34.81 -49.64
CA ASN A 32 36.21 -34.58 -49.89
C ASN A 32 36.43 -34.06 -51.31
N GLY A 33 37.38 -33.11 -51.42
CA GLY A 33 38.38 -33.02 -52.49
C GLY A 33 37.94 -32.59 -53.88
N ILE A 34 38.38 -31.41 -54.30
CA ILE A 34 39.28 -31.20 -55.46
C ILE A 34 40.04 -29.89 -55.22
N SER A 35 41.31 -29.96 -55.57
CA SER A 35 42.41 -29.00 -55.45
C SER A 35 42.21 -27.68 -56.19
N GLY A 36 42.60 -26.59 -55.54
CA GLY A 36 42.92 -25.29 -56.14
C GLY A 36 43.68 -24.47 -55.11
N ASP A 37 44.95 -24.18 -55.39
CA ASP A 37 45.79 -23.25 -54.63
C ASP A 37 45.11 -21.87 -54.60
N ASP A 38 44.49 -21.54 -53.47
CA ASP A 38 44.11 -20.17 -53.14
C ASP A 38 44.67 -19.85 -51.75
N ALA A 39 45.53 -18.86 -51.71
CA ALA A 39 46.17 -18.36 -50.51
C ALA A 39 45.11 -18.07 -49.43
N MET A 40 45.37 -18.57 -48.20
CA MET A 40 44.56 -18.30 -47.01
C MET A 40 44.58 -16.80 -46.67
N VAL A 41 43.77 -16.01 -47.38
CA VAL A 41 43.43 -14.64 -46.98
C VAL A 41 42.40 -14.78 -45.86
N GLY A 42 42.82 -14.56 -44.62
CA GLY A 42 41.92 -14.48 -43.48
C GLY A 42 40.79 -13.48 -43.75
N ARG A 43 39.57 -13.76 -43.27
CA ARG A 43 38.40 -12.87 -43.45
C ARG A 43 38.78 -11.42 -43.15
N VAL A 44 38.62 -10.55 -44.14
CA VAL A 44 38.84 -9.10 -43.99
C VAL A 44 37.91 -8.58 -42.90
N ALA A 45 38.47 -7.92 -41.89
CA ALA A 45 37.70 -7.39 -40.77
C ALA A 45 36.89 -6.17 -41.22
N ASP A 46 35.60 -6.09 -40.83
CA ASP A 46 34.71 -4.99 -41.23
C ASP A 46 35.30 -3.63 -40.85
N VAL A 47 35.33 -2.66 -41.76
CA VAL A 47 35.88 -1.33 -41.48
C VAL A 47 34.97 -0.59 -40.50
N VAL A 48 35.55 -0.04 -39.42
CA VAL A 48 34.81 0.75 -38.43
C VAL A 48 35.08 2.22 -38.68
N GLU A 49 34.15 2.91 -39.31
CA GLU A 49 34.18 4.37 -39.44
C GLU A 49 33.28 4.99 -38.38
N LEU A 50 33.79 6.00 -37.67
CA LEU A 50 33.07 6.73 -36.63
C LEU A 50 32.77 8.15 -37.09
N SER A 51 31.53 8.60 -36.94
CA SER A 51 31.24 10.04 -36.97
C SER A 51 31.79 10.74 -35.73
N ASP A 52 31.92 12.06 -35.79
CA ASP A 52 32.37 12.87 -34.65
C ASP A 52 31.44 12.72 -33.43
N ASP A 53 30.14 12.56 -33.66
CA ASP A 53 29.15 12.33 -32.60
C ASP A 53 29.34 10.97 -31.94
N GLU A 54 29.60 9.92 -32.72
CA GLU A 54 29.82 8.58 -32.21
C GLU A 54 31.15 8.46 -31.48
N ARG A 55 32.23 9.06 -32.03
CA ARG A 55 33.53 9.09 -31.35
C ARG A 55 33.44 9.81 -30.01
N ARG A 56 32.78 10.98 -29.96
CA ARG A 56 32.52 11.71 -28.70
C ARG A 56 31.70 10.88 -27.71
N PHE A 57 30.67 10.18 -28.17
CA PHE A 57 29.86 9.31 -27.32
C PHE A 57 30.68 8.17 -26.72
N LEU A 58 31.45 7.44 -27.54
CA LEU A 58 32.24 6.30 -27.11
C LEU A 58 33.33 6.72 -26.12
N GLU A 59 34.08 7.78 -26.40
CA GLU A 59 35.09 8.34 -25.49
C GLU A 59 34.46 8.80 -24.17
N GLY A 60 33.29 9.43 -24.25
CA GLY A 60 32.51 9.83 -23.08
C GLY A 60 32.12 8.65 -22.19
N GLN A 61 31.69 7.52 -22.77
CA GLN A 61 31.35 6.32 -22.00
C GLN A 61 32.59 5.65 -21.39
N VAL A 62 33.75 5.72 -22.05
CA VAL A 62 35.01 5.18 -21.51
C VAL A 62 35.51 5.96 -20.29
N ARG A 63 35.34 7.28 -20.30
CA ARG A 63 35.79 8.18 -19.21
C ARG A 63 34.82 8.25 -18.02
N ARG A 64 33.58 7.77 -18.20
CA ARG A 64 32.54 7.89 -17.18
C ARG A 64 32.71 6.88 -16.06
N HIS A 65 33.03 7.35 -14.85
CA HIS A 65 33.21 6.54 -13.64
C HIS A 65 31.99 5.69 -13.21
N LYS A 66 30.78 5.99 -13.71
CA LYS A 66 29.53 5.26 -13.40
C LYS A 66 29.02 4.38 -14.56
N ALA A 67 29.73 4.27 -15.68
CA ALA A 67 29.29 3.38 -16.77
C ALA A 67 29.47 1.90 -16.35
N PRO A 68 28.54 1.00 -16.72
CA PRO A 68 28.75 -0.44 -16.57
C PRO A 68 30.04 -0.84 -17.27
N ARG A 69 30.94 -1.54 -16.55
CA ARG A 69 32.26 -1.94 -17.06
C ARG A 69 32.17 -2.65 -18.42
N SER A 70 31.15 -3.48 -18.60
CA SER A 70 30.87 -4.18 -19.86
C SER A 70 30.60 -3.25 -21.05
N LEU A 71 29.94 -2.11 -20.86
CA LEU A 71 29.68 -1.13 -21.92
C LEU A 71 30.96 -0.33 -22.24
N SER A 72 31.72 0.04 -21.20
CA SER A 72 33.00 0.73 -21.34
C SER A 72 34.01 -0.11 -22.15
N ASP A 73 34.10 -1.41 -21.84
CA ASP A 73 34.98 -2.34 -22.56
C ASP A 73 34.56 -2.50 -24.03
N ARG A 74 33.25 -2.54 -24.33
CA ARG A 74 32.74 -2.55 -25.71
C ARG A 74 33.09 -1.27 -26.46
N CYS A 75 32.96 -0.11 -25.82
CA CYS A 75 33.31 1.18 -26.42
C CYS A 75 34.81 1.26 -26.72
N ARG A 76 35.68 0.77 -25.81
CA ARG A 76 37.13 0.67 -26.05
C ARG A 76 37.47 -0.22 -27.24
N MET A 77 36.81 -1.37 -27.35
CA MET A 77 37.00 -2.28 -28.50
C MET A 77 36.69 -1.56 -29.82
N VAL A 78 35.56 -0.84 -29.89
CA VAL A 78 35.15 -0.10 -31.10
C VAL A 78 36.10 1.04 -31.43
N LEU A 79 36.52 1.83 -30.44
CA LEU A 79 37.49 2.93 -30.63
C LEU A 79 38.81 2.41 -31.21
N LEU A 80 39.38 1.34 -30.64
CA LEU A 80 40.62 0.75 -31.16
C LEU A 80 40.44 0.13 -32.55
N CYS A 81 39.28 -0.46 -32.85
CA CYS A 81 38.98 -0.94 -34.21
C CYS A 81 38.85 0.21 -35.22
N ALA A 82 38.33 1.38 -34.79
CA ALA A 82 38.20 2.57 -35.61
C ALA A 82 39.54 3.26 -35.89
N ASP A 83 40.50 3.10 -34.98
CA ASP A 83 41.88 3.57 -35.16
C ASP A 83 42.71 2.61 -36.04
N GLY A 84 42.06 1.62 -36.68
CA GLY A 84 42.64 0.74 -37.69
C GLY A 84 43.23 -0.56 -37.16
N LEU A 85 43.15 -0.83 -35.84
CA LEU A 85 43.75 -2.04 -35.28
C LEU A 85 42.97 -3.31 -35.69
N PRO A 86 43.66 -4.41 -36.03
CA PRO A 86 43.02 -5.69 -36.27
C PRO A 86 42.47 -6.27 -34.95
N SER A 87 41.36 -7.01 -35.03
CA SER A 87 40.68 -7.56 -33.85
C SER A 87 41.58 -8.39 -32.93
N LYS A 88 42.62 -9.03 -33.49
CA LYS A 88 43.64 -9.81 -32.77
C LYS A 88 44.50 -8.94 -31.84
N GLU A 89 44.91 -7.76 -32.30
CA GLU A 89 45.72 -6.83 -31.51
C GLU A 89 44.89 -6.15 -30.43
N VAL A 90 43.67 -5.72 -30.76
CA VAL A 90 42.71 -5.16 -29.80
C VAL A 90 42.41 -6.17 -28.69
N ALA A 91 42.27 -7.45 -29.04
CA ALA A 91 42.04 -8.53 -28.09
C ALA A 91 43.22 -8.72 -27.11
N ALA A 92 44.45 -8.74 -27.62
CA ALA A 92 45.66 -8.83 -26.82
C ALA A 92 45.81 -7.63 -25.86
N GLN A 93 45.53 -6.41 -26.35
CA GLN A 93 45.65 -5.18 -25.57
C GLN A 93 44.60 -5.08 -24.44
N LEU A 94 43.38 -5.56 -24.67
CA LEU A 94 42.29 -5.49 -23.71
C LEU A 94 42.12 -6.76 -22.86
N GLY A 95 42.94 -7.80 -23.09
CA GLY A 95 42.86 -9.07 -22.36
C GLY A 95 41.56 -9.85 -22.60
N VAL A 96 41.00 -9.76 -23.81
CA VAL A 96 39.75 -10.44 -24.21
C VAL A 96 40.00 -11.40 -25.38
N HIS A 97 39.07 -12.31 -25.63
CA HIS A 97 39.17 -13.22 -26.78
C HIS A 97 38.90 -12.48 -28.10
N GLU A 98 39.66 -12.79 -29.17
CA GLU A 98 39.52 -12.17 -30.51
C GLU A 98 38.08 -12.20 -31.04
N HIS A 99 37.40 -13.33 -30.85
CA HIS A 99 36.00 -13.50 -31.24
C HIS A 99 35.04 -12.51 -30.54
N THR A 100 35.35 -12.06 -29.32
CA THR A 100 34.57 -11.06 -28.60
C THR A 100 34.70 -9.69 -29.26
N VAL A 101 35.93 -9.29 -29.61
CA VAL A 101 36.17 -8.04 -30.35
C VAL A 101 35.48 -8.09 -31.72
N GLY A 102 35.64 -9.19 -32.46
CA GLY A 102 34.98 -9.38 -33.76
C GLY A 102 33.45 -9.43 -33.69
N LYS A 103 32.86 -9.85 -32.55
CA LYS A 103 31.41 -9.77 -32.31
C LYS A 103 30.95 -8.32 -32.19
N TRP A 104 31.61 -7.54 -31.32
CA TRP A 104 31.21 -6.14 -31.07
C TRP A 104 31.51 -5.24 -32.26
N ARG A 105 32.61 -5.47 -32.98
CA ARG A 105 32.94 -4.83 -34.25
C ARG A 105 31.83 -5.00 -35.28
N ARG A 106 31.38 -6.24 -35.53
CA ARG A 106 30.25 -6.53 -36.43
C ARG A 106 28.94 -5.89 -35.98
N ARG A 107 28.62 -5.97 -34.69
CA ARG A 107 27.39 -5.35 -34.14
C ARG A 107 27.42 -3.82 -34.27
N PHE A 108 28.57 -3.20 -34.08
CA PHE A 108 28.70 -1.76 -34.27
C PHE A 108 28.58 -1.36 -35.74
N VAL A 109 29.19 -2.09 -36.67
CA VAL A 109 29.05 -1.81 -38.11
C VAL A 109 27.59 -1.91 -38.56
N LYS A 110 26.85 -2.88 -38.03
CA LYS A 110 25.44 -3.11 -38.37
C LYS A 110 24.46 -2.15 -37.68
N ASP A 111 24.57 -2.02 -36.36
CA ASP A 111 23.55 -1.38 -35.50
C ASP A 111 24.10 -0.14 -34.75
N ARG A 112 25.29 0.35 -35.15
CA ARG A 112 25.99 1.54 -34.59
C ARG A 112 26.07 1.48 -33.06
N ILE A 113 25.86 2.62 -32.37
CA ILE A 113 25.92 2.72 -30.90
C ILE A 113 24.92 1.76 -30.23
N GLU A 114 23.71 1.59 -30.80
CA GLU A 114 22.67 0.72 -30.23
C GLU A 114 23.12 -0.75 -30.19
N GLY A 115 23.94 -1.17 -31.16
CA GLY A 115 24.57 -2.49 -31.23
C GLY A 115 25.53 -2.83 -30.07
N LEU A 116 25.93 -1.85 -29.26
CA LEU A 116 26.79 -2.05 -28.08
C LEU A 116 26.01 -2.38 -26.81
N THR A 117 24.68 -2.30 -26.85
CA THR A 117 23.81 -2.73 -25.75
C THR A 117 23.68 -4.26 -25.69
N ASP A 118 23.42 -4.80 -24.50
CA ASP A 118 23.05 -6.21 -24.38
C ASP A 118 21.70 -6.45 -25.05
N GLU A 119 21.63 -7.44 -25.94
CA GLU A 119 20.36 -7.88 -26.50
C GLU A 119 19.47 -8.47 -25.42
N TYR A 120 18.16 -8.38 -25.63
CA TYR A 120 17.20 -9.08 -24.81
C TYR A 120 17.53 -10.58 -24.82
N ARG A 121 18.02 -11.09 -23.70
CA ARG A 121 18.21 -12.53 -23.51
C ARG A 121 16.85 -13.09 -23.11
N PRO A 122 16.23 -13.97 -23.91
CA PRO A 122 15.02 -14.66 -23.48
C PRO A 122 15.38 -15.41 -22.20
N GLY A 123 14.68 -15.06 -21.12
CA GLY A 123 14.84 -15.76 -19.85
C GLY A 123 14.46 -17.23 -19.96
N ARG A 124 14.59 -17.97 -18.86
CA ARG A 124 14.10 -19.35 -18.81
C ARG A 124 12.64 -19.39 -19.31
N PRO A 125 12.32 -20.27 -20.28
CA PRO A 125 10.95 -20.43 -20.75
C PRO A 125 9.98 -20.61 -19.59
N ARG A 126 8.79 -19.99 -19.68
CA ARG A 126 7.76 -20.13 -18.66
C ARG A 126 7.35 -21.61 -18.59
N THR A 127 7.49 -22.20 -17.41
CA THR A 127 7.11 -23.59 -17.13
C THR A 127 5.70 -23.73 -16.56
N VAL A 128 5.04 -22.61 -16.25
CA VAL A 128 3.67 -22.58 -15.71
C VAL A 128 2.79 -21.95 -16.78
N SER A 129 1.81 -22.71 -17.26
CA SER A 129 0.88 -22.28 -18.31
C SER A 129 -0.13 -21.28 -17.77
N ASP A 130 -0.80 -20.55 -18.65
CA ASP A 130 -1.81 -19.58 -18.23
C ASP A 130 -3.06 -20.29 -17.68
N GLU A 131 -3.36 -21.52 -18.13
CA GLU A 131 -4.42 -22.37 -17.57
C GLU A 131 -4.12 -22.74 -16.11
N GLN A 132 -2.86 -23.10 -15.79
CA GLN A 132 -2.46 -23.40 -14.42
C GLN A 132 -2.54 -22.16 -13.52
N VAL A 133 -2.23 -20.98 -14.07
CA VAL A 133 -2.41 -19.71 -13.35
C VAL A 133 -3.89 -19.44 -13.09
N ALA A 134 -4.75 -19.63 -14.11
CA ALA A 134 -6.19 -19.46 -14.00
C ALA A 134 -6.79 -20.43 -12.96
N GLU A 135 -6.38 -21.70 -12.95
CA GLU A 135 -6.83 -22.69 -11.96
C GLU A 135 -6.49 -22.25 -10.54
N VAL A 136 -5.26 -21.77 -10.30
CA VAL A 136 -4.86 -21.25 -8.99
C VAL A 136 -5.75 -20.08 -8.56
N ILE A 137 -6.03 -19.14 -9.47
CA ILE A 137 -6.85 -17.96 -9.17
C ILE A 137 -8.29 -18.38 -8.86
N GLU A 138 -8.92 -19.15 -9.74
CA GLU A 138 -10.30 -19.61 -9.61
C GLU A 138 -10.49 -20.41 -8.32
N ARG A 139 -9.61 -21.37 -8.05
CA ARG A 139 -9.65 -22.16 -6.82
C ARG A 139 -9.51 -21.28 -5.59
N THR A 140 -8.59 -20.31 -5.62
CA THR A 140 -8.35 -19.40 -4.50
C THR A 140 -9.58 -18.51 -4.21
N LEU A 141 -10.29 -18.06 -5.24
CA LEU A 141 -11.44 -17.16 -5.12
C LEU A 141 -12.74 -17.88 -4.76
N ASN A 142 -12.97 -19.05 -5.35
CA ASN A 142 -14.30 -19.66 -5.38
C ASN A 142 -14.41 -20.93 -4.51
N THR A 143 -13.32 -21.39 -3.91
CA THR A 143 -13.32 -22.61 -3.09
C THR A 143 -12.53 -22.43 -1.80
N ARG A 144 -12.67 -23.40 -0.89
CA ARG A 144 -11.90 -23.50 0.35
C ARG A 144 -11.34 -24.91 0.49
N PRO A 145 -10.17 -25.09 1.13
CA PRO A 145 -9.70 -26.42 1.48
C PRO A 145 -10.66 -27.08 2.47
N LYS A 146 -10.69 -28.42 2.50
CA LYS A 146 -11.63 -29.18 3.33
C LYS A 146 -11.44 -28.93 4.85
N ASP A 147 -10.22 -28.62 5.26
CA ASP A 147 -9.78 -28.52 6.66
C ASP A 147 -9.46 -27.08 7.12
N ALA A 148 -9.71 -26.06 6.29
CA ALA A 148 -9.46 -24.67 6.67
C ALA A 148 -10.43 -23.67 6.05
N THR A 149 -10.54 -22.49 6.66
CA THR A 149 -11.43 -21.41 6.23
C THR A 149 -10.95 -20.67 4.98
N HIS A 150 -9.66 -20.81 4.64
CA HIS A 150 -9.03 -20.15 3.51
C HIS A 150 -7.83 -20.96 3.02
N TRP A 151 -7.41 -20.70 1.78
CA TRP A 151 -6.22 -21.32 1.22
C TRP A 151 -4.93 -20.77 1.84
N SER A 152 -3.97 -21.67 2.08
CA SER A 152 -2.59 -21.33 2.38
C SER A 152 -1.71 -21.61 1.17
N ILE A 153 -0.53 -20.97 1.08
CA ILE A 153 0.42 -21.25 0.00
C ILE A 153 0.72 -22.75 -0.12
N ARG A 154 0.81 -23.45 1.01
CA ARG A 154 1.13 -24.88 1.07
C ARG A 154 -0.06 -25.71 0.59
N SER A 155 -1.26 -25.46 1.11
CA SER A 155 -2.44 -26.23 0.71
C SER A 155 -2.82 -26.03 -0.76
N THR A 156 -2.68 -24.82 -1.30
CA THR A 156 -2.89 -24.57 -2.74
C THR A 156 -1.84 -25.26 -3.59
N ALA A 157 -0.57 -25.23 -3.18
CA ALA A 157 0.50 -25.92 -3.89
C ALA A 157 0.28 -27.44 -3.92
N THR A 158 -0.09 -28.05 -2.79
CA THR A 158 -0.45 -29.47 -2.73
C THR A 158 -1.64 -29.77 -3.64
N ALA A 159 -2.67 -28.92 -3.64
CA ALA A 159 -3.88 -29.12 -4.45
C ALA A 159 -3.66 -28.95 -5.96
N THR A 160 -2.70 -28.13 -6.38
CA THR A 160 -2.44 -27.80 -7.80
C THR A 160 -1.18 -28.46 -8.36
N GLY A 161 -0.38 -29.12 -7.52
CA GLY A 161 0.92 -29.69 -7.89
C GLY A 161 2.02 -28.66 -8.20
N LEU A 162 1.76 -27.36 -7.98
CA LEU A 162 2.73 -26.28 -8.22
C LEU A 162 3.60 -26.03 -6.99
N SER A 163 4.80 -25.47 -7.20
CA SER A 163 5.68 -25.12 -6.08
C SER A 163 5.14 -23.96 -5.25
N HIS A 164 5.50 -23.90 -3.96
CA HIS A 164 5.14 -22.81 -3.05
C HIS A 164 5.56 -21.42 -3.60
N THR A 165 6.70 -21.36 -4.28
CA THR A 165 7.22 -20.12 -4.87
C THR A 165 6.39 -19.67 -6.07
N THR A 166 5.90 -20.61 -6.88
CA THR A 166 4.95 -20.31 -7.97
C THR A 166 3.63 -19.77 -7.42
N ILE A 167 3.02 -20.44 -6.43
CA ILE A 167 1.77 -19.97 -5.80
C ILE A 167 1.95 -18.57 -5.22
N ARG A 168 3.03 -18.34 -4.46
CA ARG A 168 3.34 -17.00 -3.92
C ARG A 168 3.46 -15.95 -5.02
N ARG A 169 4.12 -16.26 -6.13
CA ARG A 169 4.28 -15.33 -7.27
C ARG A 169 2.94 -15.02 -7.92
N ILE A 170 2.10 -16.02 -8.15
CA ILE A 170 0.75 -15.84 -8.71
C ILE A 170 -0.06 -14.95 -7.76
N TRP A 171 -0.16 -15.31 -6.48
CA TRP A 171 -0.91 -14.50 -5.52
C TRP A 171 -0.39 -13.07 -5.41
N THR A 172 0.93 -12.86 -5.45
CA THR A 172 1.52 -11.51 -5.44
C THR A 172 1.16 -10.73 -6.71
N ALA A 173 1.25 -11.36 -7.89
CA ALA A 173 0.96 -10.71 -9.16
C ALA A 173 -0.51 -10.32 -9.30
N PHE A 174 -1.43 -11.12 -8.74
CA PHE A 174 -2.88 -10.90 -8.80
C PHE A 174 -3.47 -10.29 -7.52
N GLY A 175 -2.63 -9.94 -6.53
CA GLY A 175 -3.07 -9.35 -5.27
C GLY A 175 -3.94 -10.26 -4.40
N LEU A 176 -3.88 -11.58 -4.57
CA LEU A 176 -4.67 -12.54 -3.79
C LEU A 176 -4.11 -12.66 -2.37
N GLN A 177 -4.95 -12.42 -1.37
CA GLN A 177 -4.57 -12.47 0.05
C GLN A 177 -5.60 -13.27 0.88
N PRO A 178 -5.73 -14.59 0.67
CA PRO A 178 -6.82 -15.38 1.29
C PRO A 178 -6.80 -15.41 2.82
N HIS A 179 -5.63 -15.16 3.42
CA HIS A 179 -5.42 -15.10 4.86
C HIS A 179 -5.89 -13.78 5.49
N ARG A 180 -6.23 -12.76 4.68
CA ARG A 180 -6.74 -11.49 5.17
C ARG A 180 -8.25 -11.50 5.13
N SER A 181 -8.84 -11.00 6.21
CA SER A 181 -10.26 -10.66 6.28
C SER A 181 -10.35 -9.18 6.62
N GLU A 182 -11.27 -8.49 5.98
CA GLU A 182 -11.59 -7.10 6.25
C GLU A 182 -13.07 -7.01 6.63
N THR A 183 -13.39 -6.13 7.57
CA THR A 183 -14.77 -5.86 7.96
C THR A 183 -15.29 -4.68 7.17
N PHE A 184 -16.59 -4.70 6.87
CA PHE A 184 -17.28 -3.56 6.28
C PHE A 184 -18.61 -3.36 6.99
N LYS A 185 -19.08 -2.12 7.02
CA LYS A 185 -20.41 -1.78 7.53
C LYS A 185 -20.96 -0.62 6.71
N LEU A 186 -22.11 -0.85 6.08
CA LEU A 186 -22.84 0.20 5.36
C LEU A 186 -23.85 0.83 6.31
N SER A 187 -23.93 2.16 6.27
CA SER A 187 -24.94 2.90 7.04
C SER A 187 -26.30 2.76 6.37
N THR A 188 -27.34 2.57 7.16
CA THR A 188 -28.75 2.62 6.73
C THR A 188 -29.42 3.95 7.10
N ASP A 189 -28.62 4.95 7.51
CA ASP A 189 -29.12 6.26 7.91
C ASP A 189 -29.70 7.00 6.69
N PRO A 190 -30.99 7.40 6.68
CA PRO A 190 -31.57 8.12 5.56
C PRO A 190 -30.86 9.44 5.26
N LEU A 191 -30.24 10.05 6.28
CA LEU A 191 -29.48 11.30 6.17
C LEU A 191 -27.98 11.04 6.03
N PHE A 192 -27.55 9.85 5.58
CA PHE A 192 -26.14 9.49 5.49
C PHE A 192 -25.34 10.51 4.66
N VAL A 193 -25.84 10.87 3.48
CA VAL A 193 -25.17 11.82 2.57
C VAL A 193 -25.00 13.17 3.24
N ASP A 194 -26.11 13.74 3.73
CA ASP A 194 -26.13 15.07 4.34
C ASP A 194 -25.20 15.16 5.55
N LYS A 195 -25.23 14.15 6.44
CA LYS A 195 -24.35 14.10 7.61
C LYS A 195 -22.87 13.94 7.26
N VAL A 196 -22.55 13.17 6.22
CA VAL A 196 -21.17 13.05 5.73
C VAL A 196 -20.70 14.39 5.18
N GLN A 197 -21.52 15.05 4.38
CA GLN A 197 -21.19 16.37 3.81
C GLN A 197 -21.02 17.43 4.90
N ASP A 198 -21.91 17.46 5.89
CA ASP A 198 -21.85 18.36 7.05
C ASP A 198 -20.54 18.20 7.83
N ILE A 199 -20.23 16.98 8.27
CA ILE A 199 -19.02 16.71 9.07
C ILE A 199 -17.74 16.91 8.26
N VAL A 200 -17.69 16.44 7.01
CA VAL A 200 -16.50 16.62 6.16
C VAL A 200 -16.30 18.09 5.80
N GLY A 201 -17.39 18.85 5.63
CA GLY A 201 -17.37 20.30 5.45
C GLY A 201 -16.67 20.99 6.62
N LEU A 202 -17.03 20.64 7.86
CA LEU A 202 -16.37 21.16 9.07
C LEU A 202 -14.87 20.82 9.11
N TYR A 203 -14.46 19.64 8.65
CA TYR A 203 -13.06 19.23 8.70
C TYR A 203 -12.20 19.86 7.61
N LEU A 204 -12.75 20.11 6.43
CA LEU A 204 -12.02 20.69 5.30
C LEU A 204 -12.07 22.22 5.28
N SER A 205 -13.18 22.81 5.74
CA SER A 205 -13.43 24.24 5.71
C SER A 205 -14.30 24.65 6.90
N PRO A 206 -13.77 24.60 8.14
CA PRO A 206 -14.52 25.00 9.33
C PRO A 206 -14.97 26.46 9.23
N PRO A 207 -16.11 26.84 9.83
CA PRO A 207 -16.56 28.23 9.86
C PRO A 207 -15.52 29.17 10.48
N ASN A 208 -15.56 30.44 10.07
CA ASN A 208 -14.66 31.45 10.61
C ASN A 208 -14.86 31.60 12.11
N ARG A 209 -13.75 31.58 12.87
CA ARG A 209 -13.76 31.68 14.34
C ARG A 209 -14.61 30.60 15.01
N ALA A 210 -14.61 29.39 14.47
CA ALA A 210 -15.22 28.22 15.10
C ALA A 210 -14.17 27.29 15.73
N ILE A 211 -14.56 26.65 16.83
CA ILE A 211 -13.87 25.52 17.43
C ILE A 211 -14.65 24.27 17.06
N VAL A 212 -13.99 23.27 16.49
CA VAL A 212 -14.63 22.00 16.13
C VAL A 212 -14.04 20.88 16.98
N LEU A 213 -14.89 20.27 17.81
CA LEU A 213 -14.54 19.20 18.73
C LEU A 213 -15.15 17.88 18.28
N CYS A 214 -14.33 16.85 18.16
CA CYS A 214 -14.75 15.47 18.02
C CYS A 214 -14.89 14.85 19.41
N VAL A 215 -16.12 14.53 19.81
CA VAL A 215 -16.45 14.01 21.14
C VAL A 215 -16.94 12.58 21.05
N ASP A 216 -16.41 11.72 21.91
CA ASP A 216 -16.80 10.32 22.01
C ASP A 216 -16.32 9.70 23.33
N GLU A 217 -16.73 8.46 23.57
CA GLU A 217 -16.46 7.70 24.78
C GLU A 217 -15.84 6.34 24.49
N LYS A 218 -14.65 6.11 25.05
CA LYS A 218 -14.08 4.78 25.14
C LYS A 218 -14.54 4.11 26.42
N SER A 219 -15.63 3.35 26.32
CA SER A 219 -16.20 2.61 27.44
C SER A 219 -15.41 1.34 27.79
N GLN A 220 -15.59 0.86 29.02
CA GLN A 220 -15.09 -0.44 29.51
C GLN A 220 -13.57 -0.65 29.37
N ILE A 221 -12.77 0.41 29.57
CA ILE A 221 -11.32 0.28 29.61
C ILE A 221 -10.94 -0.52 30.86
N GLN A 222 -10.35 -1.70 30.65
CA GLN A 222 -10.05 -2.67 31.69
C GLN A 222 -8.69 -2.38 32.34
N ALA A 223 -8.65 -2.27 33.67
CA ALA A 223 -7.40 -2.33 34.43
C ALA A 223 -6.92 -3.77 34.47
N LEU A 224 -5.84 -4.05 33.73
CA LEU A 224 -5.26 -5.38 33.58
C LEU A 224 -3.89 -5.45 34.22
N ASP A 225 -3.70 -6.38 35.14
CA ASP A 225 -2.40 -6.80 35.66
C ASP A 225 -2.00 -8.17 35.09
N ARG A 226 -0.75 -8.59 35.32
CA ARG A 226 -0.21 -9.89 34.95
C ARG A 226 0.03 -10.72 36.20
N GLU A 227 -0.23 -12.02 36.10
CA GLU A 227 0.02 -12.96 37.21
C GLU A 227 1.50 -13.02 37.61
N GLN A 228 2.40 -12.82 36.63
CA GLN A 228 3.84 -12.72 36.88
C GLN A 228 4.38 -11.40 36.35
N PRO A 229 5.50 -10.90 36.92
CA PRO A 229 6.16 -9.71 36.43
C PRO A 229 6.47 -9.76 34.93
N VAL A 230 6.32 -8.62 34.25
CA VAL A 230 6.74 -8.48 32.85
C VAL A 230 8.27 -8.59 32.78
N LEU A 231 8.77 -9.50 31.94
CA LEU A 231 10.20 -9.63 31.71
C LEU A 231 10.61 -8.60 30.65
N PRO A 232 11.52 -7.67 30.96
CA PRO A 232 11.89 -6.58 30.06
C PRO A 232 12.61 -7.12 28.82
N MET A 233 12.60 -6.30 27.76
CA MET A 233 13.38 -6.61 26.56
C MET A 233 14.89 -6.51 26.83
N ALA A 234 15.66 -7.31 26.08
CA ALA A 234 17.12 -7.21 26.00
C ALA A 234 17.57 -7.39 24.54
N ALA A 235 18.83 -7.12 24.22
CA ALA A 235 19.35 -7.33 22.87
C ALA A 235 19.10 -8.79 22.41
N GLY A 236 18.38 -8.98 21.32
CA GLY A 236 17.99 -10.31 20.80
C GLY A 236 16.86 -11.00 21.56
N VAL A 237 16.31 -10.40 22.62
CA VAL A 237 15.24 -10.98 23.45
C VAL A 237 14.06 -10.01 23.53
N ALA A 238 12.93 -10.42 22.95
CA ALA A 238 11.68 -9.67 23.07
C ALA A 238 11.17 -9.69 24.53
N GLU A 239 10.48 -8.62 24.92
CA GLU A 239 9.71 -8.55 26.16
C GLU A 239 8.74 -9.75 26.26
N ARG A 240 8.61 -10.33 27.46
CA ARG A 240 7.74 -11.50 27.69
C ARG A 240 6.72 -11.21 28.78
N ARG A 241 5.51 -11.77 28.58
CA ARG A 241 4.35 -11.57 29.44
C ARG A 241 3.59 -12.88 29.58
N THR A 242 3.00 -13.11 30.75
CA THR A 242 2.04 -14.20 30.91
C THR A 242 0.78 -13.93 30.09
N HIS A 243 0.22 -14.99 29.50
CA HIS A 243 -1.08 -14.90 28.82
C HIS A 243 -2.21 -14.64 29.82
N THR A 244 -2.11 -15.21 31.02
CA THR A 244 -3.04 -14.99 32.13
C THR A 244 -2.97 -13.54 32.62
N TYR A 245 -4.13 -12.89 32.71
CA TYR A 245 -4.30 -11.54 33.22
C TYR A 245 -5.21 -11.52 34.43
N ILE A 246 -5.01 -10.53 35.31
CA ILE A 246 -5.86 -10.25 36.47
C ILE A 246 -6.66 -8.98 36.16
N ARG A 247 -7.97 -9.02 36.44
CA ARG A 247 -8.90 -7.91 36.20
C ARG A 247 -9.11 -7.09 37.47
N ASN A 248 -8.73 -5.82 37.45
CA ASN A 248 -8.83 -4.91 38.60
C ASN A 248 -9.94 -3.86 38.47
N GLY A 249 -10.94 -4.13 37.63
CA GLY A 249 -12.06 -3.23 37.34
C GLY A 249 -11.99 -2.56 35.96
N THR A 250 -12.94 -1.66 35.71
CA THR A 250 -13.06 -0.91 34.45
C THR A 250 -13.35 0.56 34.71
N THR A 251 -12.97 1.42 33.77
CA THR A 251 -13.37 2.83 33.70
C THR A 251 -13.86 3.18 32.28
N SER A 252 -14.50 4.32 32.11
CA SER A 252 -14.92 4.86 30.81
C SER A 252 -14.29 6.22 30.60
N LEU A 253 -13.53 6.39 29.52
CA LEU A 253 -12.91 7.67 29.18
C LEU A 253 -13.78 8.43 28.19
N PHE A 254 -14.19 9.62 28.58
CA PHE A 254 -14.83 10.60 27.70
C PHE A 254 -13.73 11.53 27.19
N ALA A 255 -13.70 11.78 25.88
CA ALA A 255 -12.69 12.63 25.27
C ALA A 255 -13.30 13.58 24.24
N ALA A 256 -12.72 14.78 24.16
CA ALA A 256 -13.01 15.80 23.17
C ALA A 256 -11.71 16.21 22.50
N LEU A 257 -11.57 15.90 21.21
CA LEU A 257 -10.43 16.25 20.39
C LEU A 257 -10.74 17.51 19.59
N ASP A 258 -9.94 18.55 19.74
CA ASP A 258 -9.94 19.71 18.86
C ASP A 258 -9.24 19.36 17.54
N ILE A 259 -9.95 19.47 16.42
CA ILE A 259 -9.43 19.09 15.10
C ILE A 259 -8.34 20.06 14.60
N ALA A 260 -8.35 21.31 15.04
CA ALA A 260 -7.45 22.34 14.54
C ALA A 260 -6.09 22.27 15.23
N THR A 261 -6.11 22.11 16.55
CA THR A 261 -4.90 22.05 17.38
C THR A 261 -4.42 20.61 17.61
N GLY A 262 -5.32 19.64 17.57
CA GLY A 262 -5.06 18.26 18.00
C GLY A 262 -5.07 18.10 19.52
N ALA A 263 -5.40 19.13 20.29
CA ALA A 263 -5.49 19.05 21.74
C ALA A 263 -6.67 18.18 22.19
N VAL A 264 -6.52 17.50 23.32
CA VAL A 264 -7.54 16.60 23.85
C VAL A 264 -7.90 17.00 25.27
N ILE A 265 -9.20 17.19 25.50
CA ILE A 265 -9.79 17.25 26.84
C ILE A 265 -10.32 15.86 27.14
N GLY A 266 -9.94 15.26 28.27
CA GLY A 266 -10.44 13.93 28.64
C GLY A 266 -10.76 13.81 30.12
N LYS A 267 -11.72 12.94 30.44
CA LYS A 267 -12.07 12.60 31.82
C LYS A 267 -12.58 11.18 31.93
N CYS A 268 -12.09 10.47 32.94
CA CYS A 268 -12.54 9.13 33.29
C CYS A 268 -13.76 9.17 34.21
N TYR A 269 -14.69 8.24 33.98
CA TYR A 269 -15.87 8.04 34.80
C TYR A 269 -16.08 6.55 35.06
N LYS A 270 -16.49 6.22 36.28
CA LYS A 270 -16.88 4.85 36.67
C LYS A 270 -18.11 4.33 35.91
N ARG A 271 -18.98 5.23 35.45
CA ARG A 271 -20.23 4.89 34.74
C ARG A 271 -20.33 5.68 33.46
N HIS A 272 -21.02 5.09 32.48
CA HIS A 272 -21.25 5.69 31.16
C HIS A 272 -22.75 5.96 31.00
N ARG A 273 -23.22 7.13 31.44
CA ARG A 273 -24.63 7.55 31.33
C ARG A 273 -24.73 9.02 30.93
N ALA A 274 -25.95 9.47 30.63
CA ALA A 274 -26.21 10.86 30.26
C ALA A 274 -25.82 11.89 31.35
N THR A 275 -25.80 11.50 32.63
CA THR A 275 -25.35 12.39 33.72
C THR A 275 -23.84 12.68 33.62
N GLU A 276 -23.04 11.63 33.42
CA GLU A 276 -21.60 11.76 33.23
C GLU A 276 -21.27 12.51 31.94
N PHE A 277 -21.99 12.24 30.84
CA PHE A 277 -21.84 12.99 29.60
C PHE A 277 -22.13 14.49 29.78
N LEU A 278 -23.22 14.84 30.48
CA LEU A 278 -23.55 16.24 30.75
C LEU A 278 -22.50 16.92 31.65
N ASP A 279 -21.92 16.19 32.62
CA ASP A 279 -20.81 16.70 33.41
C ASP A 279 -19.58 16.97 32.54
N PHE A 280 -19.28 16.08 31.60
CA PHE A 280 -18.19 16.25 30.65
C PHE A 280 -18.41 17.44 29.73
N LEU A 281 -19.61 17.62 29.16
CA LEU A 281 -19.97 18.80 28.37
C LEU A 281 -19.76 20.11 29.16
N LYS A 282 -20.13 20.15 30.44
CA LYS A 282 -19.88 21.31 31.31
C LYS A 282 -18.40 21.55 31.55
N GLN A 283 -17.58 20.51 31.59
CA GLN A 283 -16.13 20.65 31.72
C GLN A 283 -15.50 21.21 30.45
N ILE A 284 -15.96 20.78 29.28
CA ILE A 284 -15.55 21.36 27.98
C ILE A 284 -15.94 22.84 27.95
N ASP A 285 -17.20 23.16 28.28
CA ASP A 285 -17.75 24.53 28.30
C ASP A 285 -16.90 25.50 29.12
N ARG A 286 -16.42 25.08 30.30
CA ARG A 286 -15.53 25.90 31.15
C ARG A 286 -14.16 26.19 30.54
N GLN A 287 -13.71 25.36 29.60
CA GLN A 287 -12.40 25.51 28.94
C GLN A 287 -12.50 26.25 27.60
N MET A 288 -13.72 26.47 27.08
CA MET A 288 -13.90 27.18 25.82
C MET A 288 -13.75 28.70 26.03
N PRO A 289 -13.03 29.40 25.14
CA PRO A 289 -12.99 30.86 25.16
C PRO A 289 -14.36 31.44 24.83
N ALA A 290 -14.65 32.62 25.37
CA ALA A 290 -15.86 33.36 25.01
C ALA A 290 -15.78 33.90 23.57
N GLY A 291 -16.84 33.76 22.79
CA GLY A 291 -16.99 34.38 21.47
C GLY A 291 -17.10 33.40 20.30
N PRO A 292 -16.16 32.46 20.10
CA PRO A 292 -16.23 31.46 19.03
C PRO A 292 -17.49 30.61 19.06
N GLU A 293 -17.95 30.17 17.89
CA GLU A 293 -18.91 29.08 17.79
C GLU A 293 -18.23 27.75 18.11
N VAL A 294 -18.94 26.86 18.80
CA VAL A 294 -18.43 25.54 19.18
C VAL A 294 -19.25 24.48 18.44
N HIS A 295 -18.61 23.78 17.51
CA HIS A 295 -19.21 22.67 16.78
C HIS A 295 -18.76 21.36 17.40
N ILE A 296 -19.70 20.51 17.81
CA ILE A 296 -19.39 19.19 18.34
C ILE A 296 -19.83 18.12 17.36
N VAL A 297 -18.86 17.37 16.87
CA VAL A 297 -19.10 16.11 16.16
C VAL A 297 -19.15 14.98 17.18
N MET A 298 -20.27 14.27 17.25
CA MET A 298 -20.45 13.15 18.18
C MET A 298 -21.32 12.05 17.54
N ASP A 299 -21.28 10.85 18.10
CA ASP A 299 -22.14 9.77 17.63
C ASP A 299 -23.63 9.99 18.00
N ASN A 300 -24.51 9.20 17.38
CA ASN A 300 -25.95 9.31 17.57
C ASN A 300 -26.47 8.51 18.80
N TYR A 301 -25.63 8.27 19.82
CA TYR A 301 -25.99 7.46 20.97
C TYR A 301 -27.13 8.08 21.80
N ALA A 302 -27.95 7.22 22.40
CA ALA A 302 -29.17 7.65 23.07
C ALA A 302 -28.90 8.56 24.28
N THR A 303 -27.79 8.35 24.98
CA THR A 303 -27.40 9.19 26.12
C THR A 303 -27.17 10.63 25.71
N HIS A 304 -26.69 10.91 24.48
CA HIS A 304 -26.42 12.27 23.98
C HIS A 304 -27.70 13.08 23.72
N LYS A 305 -28.85 12.41 23.63
CA LYS A 305 -30.12 13.02 23.22
C LYS A 305 -31.16 13.11 24.33
N THR A 306 -30.76 12.90 25.59
CA THR A 306 -31.71 13.01 26.71
C THR A 306 -32.25 14.44 26.85
N PRO A 307 -33.46 14.63 27.42
CA PRO A 307 -34.03 15.97 27.61
C PRO A 307 -33.12 16.94 28.36
N LYS A 308 -32.32 16.44 29.31
CA LYS A 308 -31.37 17.26 30.07
C LYS A 308 -30.25 17.82 29.20
N ILE A 309 -29.71 17.02 28.27
CA ILE A 309 -28.65 17.46 27.36
C ILE A 309 -29.21 18.42 26.31
N LYS A 310 -30.37 18.08 25.72
CA LYS A 310 -31.07 18.98 24.80
C LYS A 310 -31.35 20.35 25.44
N ALA A 311 -31.85 20.38 26.67
CA ALA A 311 -32.10 21.61 27.41
C ALA A 311 -30.82 22.38 27.77
N TRP A 312 -29.70 21.68 28.00
CA TRP A 312 -28.41 22.32 28.27
C TRP A 312 -27.81 22.96 27.02
N LEU A 313 -27.90 22.29 25.87
CA LEU A 313 -27.47 22.79 24.57
C LEU A 313 -28.36 23.94 24.08
N ALA A 314 -29.69 23.84 24.24
CA ALA A 314 -30.62 24.90 23.82
C ALA A 314 -30.40 26.25 24.53
N ARG A 315 -29.77 26.25 25.72
CA ARG A 315 -29.38 27.47 26.43
C ARG A 315 -28.07 28.08 25.91
N ARG A 316 -27.43 27.45 24.94
CA ARG A 316 -26.13 27.83 24.34
C ARG A 316 -26.27 27.85 22.82
N PRO A 317 -26.85 28.91 22.24
CA PRO A 317 -27.08 28.98 20.80
C PRO A 317 -25.79 29.00 19.96
N HIS A 318 -24.63 29.25 20.58
CA HIS A 318 -23.32 29.17 19.94
C HIS A 318 -22.74 27.74 19.92
N TRP A 319 -23.47 26.74 20.45
CA TRP A 319 -23.09 25.33 20.40
C TRP A 319 -23.91 24.61 19.33
N HIS A 320 -23.22 24.08 18.32
CA HIS A 320 -23.80 23.38 17.18
C HIS A 320 -23.44 21.90 17.27
N VAL A 321 -24.44 21.01 17.19
CA VAL A 321 -24.22 19.56 17.29
C VAL A 321 -24.37 18.90 15.94
N HIS A 322 -23.36 18.11 15.57
CA HIS A 322 -23.25 17.37 14.32
C HIS A 322 -23.17 15.88 14.64
N PHE A 323 -24.22 15.13 14.30
CA PHE A 323 -24.27 13.70 14.58
C PHE A 323 -23.64 12.90 13.44
N THR A 324 -22.71 12.00 13.76
CA THR A 324 -22.21 11.04 12.78
C THR A 324 -23.36 10.18 12.24
N PRO A 325 -23.32 9.76 10.96
CA PRO A 325 -24.28 8.77 10.47
C PRO A 325 -24.25 7.49 11.31
N THR A 326 -25.40 6.83 11.41
CA THR A 326 -25.49 5.56 12.14
C THR A 326 -24.48 4.55 11.57
N SER A 327 -23.72 3.87 12.41
CA SER A 327 -22.67 2.91 11.99
C SER A 327 -21.49 3.52 11.24
N ALA A 328 -21.24 4.82 11.36
CA ALA A 328 -20.13 5.53 10.71
C ALA A 328 -19.16 6.19 11.71
N SER A 329 -18.84 5.53 12.84
CA SER A 329 -17.90 6.08 13.84
C SER A 329 -16.52 6.38 13.28
N TRP A 330 -16.13 5.76 12.16
CA TRP A 330 -14.88 6.03 11.44
C TRP A 330 -14.71 7.48 11.00
N ILE A 331 -15.79 8.27 10.92
CA ILE A 331 -15.72 9.69 10.58
C ILE A 331 -15.33 10.55 11.79
N ASN A 332 -15.58 10.07 13.02
CA ASN A 332 -15.27 10.80 14.24
C ASN A 332 -13.77 10.72 14.53
N GLN A 333 -13.04 11.83 14.40
CA GLN A 333 -11.57 11.80 14.45
C GLN A 333 -10.99 11.41 15.82
N VAL A 334 -11.75 11.59 16.90
CA VAL A 334 -11.33 11.19 18.25
C VAL A 334 -11.12 9.67 18.37
N GLU A 335 -11.79 8.87 17.55
CA GLU A 335 -11.57 7.41 17.46
C GLU A 335 -10.13 7.07 17.03
N ARG A 336 -9.51 7.92 16.21
CA ARG A 336 -8.07 7.77 15.87
C ARG A 336 -7.20 7.99 17.10
N TRP A 337 -7.53 8.99 17.92
CA TRP A 337 -6.83 9.24 19.16
C TRP A 337 -7.01 8.10 20.19
N PHE A 338 -8.21 7.54 20.32
CA PHE A 338 -8.44 6.35 21.14
C PHE A 338 -7.63 5.13 20.67
N ALA A 339 -7.45 4.96 19.36
CA ALA A 339 -6.57 3.93 18.82
C ALA A 339 -5.09 4.18 19.17
N GLU A 340 -4.65 5.44 19.23
CA GLU A 340 -3.30 5.79 19.72
C GLU A 340 -3.12 5.49 21.20
N LEU A 341 -4.03 5.96 22.05
CA LEU A 341 -4.04 5.66 23.49
C LEU A 341 -3.99 4.16 23.73
N THR A 342 -4.80 3.41 22.99
CA THR A 342 -4.87 1.95 23.10
C THR A 342 -3.52 1.32 22.76
N ARG A 343 -2.90 1.69 21.64
CA ARG A 343 -1.66 1.11 21.16
C ARG A 343 -0.44 1.52 21.99
N LYS A 344 -0.38 2.77 22.44
CA LYS A 344 0.79 3.35 23.14
C LYS A 344 0.75 3.09 24.65
N GLN A 345 -0.42 3.19 25.28
CA GLN A 345 -0.55 3.07 26.74
C GLN A 345 -1.25 1.78 27.17
N LEU A 346 -2.43 1.47 26.62
CA LEU A 346 -3.31 0.46 27.23
C LEU A 346 -2.96 -0.99 26.86
N GLN A 347 -2.63 -1.27 25.60
CA GLN A 347 -2.41 -2.62 25.08
C GLN A 347 -1.26 -3.34 25.79
N ARG A 348 -0.26 -2.56 26.21
CA ARG A 348 0.94 -3.02 26.91
C ARG A 348 1.06 -2.52 28.34
N GLY A 349 0.11 -1.72 28.82
CA GLY A 349 0.06 -1.25 30.20
C GLY A 349 -0.22 -2.37 31.19
N VAL A 350 0.16 -2.14 32.44
CA VAL A 350 -0.06 -3.03 33.59
C VAL A 350 -0.64 -2.16 34.71
N HIS A 351 -1.86 -2.44 35.13
CA HIS A 351 -2.60 -1.62 36.10
C HIS A 351 -3.22 -2.51 37.18
N ARG A 352 -2.80 -2.30 38.43
CA ARG A 352 -3.26 -3.04 39.61
C ARG A 352 -4.54 -2.50 40.20
N SER A 353 -4.96 -1.32 39.76
CA SER A 353 -6.21 -0.70 40.15
C SER A 353 -6.77 0.18 39.04
N VAL A 354 -8.06 0.55 39.15
CA VAL A 354 -8.66 1.56 38.28
C VAL A 354 -7.99 2.93 38.46
N ALA A 355 -7.54 3.26 39.68
CA ALA A 355 -6.88 4.55 39.94
C ALA A 355 -5.55 4.69 39.19
N GLU A 356 -4.73 3.63 39.15
CA GLU A 356 -3.50 3.61 38.34
C GLU A 356 -3.81 3.76 36.85
N LEU A 357 -4.82 3.04 36.35
CA LEU A 357 -5.27 3.18 34.97
C LEU A 357 -5.71 4.61 34.62
N GLU A 358 -6.48 5.24 35.50
CA GLU A 358 -6.95 6.62 35.30
C GLU A 358 -5.79 7.63 35.37
N ALA A 359 -4.81 7.42 36.27
CA ALA A 359 -3.61 8.24 36.36
C ALA A 359 -2.76 8.16 35.08
N ASP A 360 -2.56 6.95 34.54
CA ASP A 360 -1.83 6.73 33.29
C ASP A 360 -2.53 7.35 32.08
N ILE A 361 -3.86 7.26 32.02
CA ILE A 361 -4.66 7.93 30.98
C ILE A 361 -4.50 9.45 31.09
N ALA A 362 -4.58 10.01 32.30
CA ALA A 362 -4.42 11.45 32.53
C ALA A 362 -3.01 11.93 32.15
N ALA A 363 -1.97 11.17 32.52
CA ALA A 363 -0.59 11.44 32.13
C ALA A 363 -0.39 11.37 30.61
N PHE A 364 -1.02 10.39 29.95
CA PHE A 364 -0.99 10.30 28.49
C PHE A 364 -1.64 11.50 27.80
N ILE A 365 -2.79 11.97 28.31
CA ILE A 365 -3.45 13.19 27.79
C ILE A 365 -2.55 14.41 28.00
N ALA A 366 -1.96 14.57 29.18
CA ALA A 366 -1.05 15.67 29.48
C ALA A 366 0.15 15.68 28.51
N ALA A 367 0.83 14.54 28.35
CA ALA A 367 1.97 14.40 27.44
C ALA A 367 1.58 14.61 25.96
N HIS A 368 0.37 14.18 25.56
CA HIS A 368 -0.15 14.46 24.21
C HIS A 368 -0.34 15.98 24.00
N ASN A 369 -0.87 16.68 25.00
CA ASN A 369 -1.15 18.12 24.93
C ASN A 369 0.09 19.01 25.08
N GLU A 370 1.26 18.48 25.46
CA GLU A 370 2.52 19.24 25.43
C GLU A 370 2.94 19.60 23.99
N ASN A 371 2.61 18.74 23.03
CA ASN A 371 2.87 18.97 21.60
C ASN A 371 1.76 18.34 20.75
N PRO A 372 0.54 18.91 20.79
CA PRO A 372 -0.60 18.31 20.14
C PRO A 372 -0.42 18.39 18.63
N LYS A 373 -0.77 17.28 17.94
CA LYS A 373 -0.70 17.20 16.49
C LYS A 373 -2.10 16.91 15.95
N PRO A 374 -2.68 17.79 15.12
CA PRO A 374 -4.00 17.56 14.56
C PRO A 374 -3.96 16.41 13.55
N TYR A 375 -5.05 15.66 13.46
CA TYR A 375 -5.24 14.70 12.38
C TYR A 375 -5.74 15.45 11.15
N LYS A 376 -4.94 15.48 10.09
CA LYS A 376 -5.34 16.11 8.84
C LYS A 376 -6.35 15.24 8.09
N TRP A 377 -7.57 15.75 7.94
CA TRP A 377 -8.55 15.19 7.03
C TRP A 377 -8.24 15.60 5.59
N VAL A 378 -8.37 14.68 4.63
CA VAL A 378 -7.96 14.92 3.23
C VAL A 378 -9.00 14.52 2.19
N LYS A 379 -9.97 13.67 2.54
CA LYS A 379 -10.96 13.17 1.58
C LYS A 379 -12.18 14.06 1.56
N SER A 380 -12.60 14.48 0.38
CA SER A 380 -13.89 15.15 0.18
C SER A 380 -15.07 14.21 0.44
N ALA A 381 -16.24 14.79 0.71
CA ALA A 381 -17.47 14.02 0.85
C ALA A 381 -17.79 13.23 -0.43
N ASP A 382 -17.59 13.85 -1.60
CA ASP A 382 -17.84 13.21 -2.89
C ASP A 382 -16.94 12.00 -3.14
N GLU A 383 -15.66 12.07 -2.78
CA GLU A 383 -14.75 10.92 -2.87
C GLU A 383 -15.19 9.77 -1.96
N ILE A 384 -15.66 10.07 -0.76
CA ILE A 384 -16.18 9.09 0.20
C ILE A 384 -17.44 8.43 -0.37
N LEU A 385 -18.41 9.24 -0.81
CA LEU A 385 -19.68 8.76 -1.39
C LEU A 385 -19.46 7.95 -2.66
N ALA A 386 -18.53 8.38 -3.52
CA ALA A 386 -18.13 7.63 -4.70
C ALA A 386 -17.49 6.28 -4.33
N SER A 387 -16.70 6.23 -3.25
CA SER A 387 -16.13 4.97 -2.74
C SER A 387 -17.20 4.02 -2.21
N VAL A 388 -18.17 4.53 -1.46
CA VAL A 388 -19.32 3.74 -0.97
C VAL A 388 -20.13 3.21 -2.15
N LYS A 389 -20.44 4.06 -3.14
CA LYS A 389 -21.16 3.65 -4.36
C LYS A 389 -20.44 2.53 -5.11
N ARG A 390 -19.13 2.65 -5.33
CA ARG A 390 -18.31 1.60 -5.98
C ARG A 390 -18.35 0.28 -5.20
N PHE A 391 -18.31 0.35 -3.87
CA PHE A 391 -18.41 -0.82 -3.02
C PHE A 391 -19.77 -1.51 -3.20
N CYS A 392 -20.88 -0.76 -3.08
CA CYS A 392 -22.23 -1.30 -3.25
C CYS A 392 -22.45 -1.93 -4.64
N GLN A 393 -21.98 -1.27 -5.70
CA GLN A 393 -22.10 -1.78 -7.08
C GLN A 393 -21.36 -3.11 -7.26
N ARG A 394 -20.13 -3.22 -6.73
CA ARG A 394 -19.36 -4.47 -6.76
C ARG A 394 -20.07 -5.59 -6.01
N THR A 395 -20.57 -5.32 -4.81
CA THR A 395 -21.25 -6.34 -3.99
C THR A 395 -22.56 -6.80 -4.63
N GLN A 396 -23.33 -5.90 -5.23
CA GLN A 396 -24.55 -6.25 -5.97
C GLN A 396 -24.26 -7.14 -7.18
N GLN A 397 -23.19 -6.85 -7.94
CA GLN A 397 -22.77 -7.69 -9.06
C GLN A 397 -22.38 -9.11 -8.63
N THR A 398 -21.76 -9.26 -7.46
CA THR A 398 -21.43 -10.58 -6.89
C THR A 398 -22.69 -11.34 -6.46
N LEU A 399 -23.65 -10.67 -5.81
CA LEU A 399 -24.90 -11.29 -5.35
C LEU A 399 -25.85 -11.67 -6.49
N CYS A 400 -25.88 -10.90 -7.59
CA CYS A 400 -26.70 -11.22 -8.76
C CYS A 400 -26.09 -12.31 -9.66
N GLY A 401 -24.80 -12.63 -9.52
CA GLY A 401 -24.16 -13.74 -10.24
C GLY A 401 -24.35 -15.11 -9.57
N GLU A 402 -24.89 -15.13 -8.34
CA GLU A 402 -25.16 -16.34 -7.55
C GLU A 402 -26.66 -16.75 -7.58
N LEU A 403 -27.50 -16.02 -8.34
CA LEU A 403 -28.89 -16.34 -8.66
C LEU A 403 -29.02 -16.65 -10.15
#